data_AF-A0A6C0HV35-F1
#
_entry.id   AF-A0A6C0HV35-F1
#
_cell.length_a   1.000
_cell.length_b   1.000
_cell.length_c   1.000
_cell.angle_alpha   90.00
_cell.angle_beta   90.00
_cell.angle_gamma   90.00
#
_symmetry.space_group_name_H-M   'P 1'
#
loop_
_entity.id
_entity.type
_entity.pdbx_description
1 polymer ?
#
loop_
_entity_poly.entity_id
_entity_poly.type
_entity_poly.pdbx_seq_one_letter_code
_entity_poly.pdbx_strand_id
1 'polypeptide(L)'
;MPKKQETEHISEDEIETVDVETSSEDDTNDNQDKKQKKHTAHDLYTELSQRFTQINEADTIFLEKEKEFDREQKEYKAVHKKNMRDIENLMKRFEKAFNHEVSKKKPRKTENAGKGGFNKQTDVPEVLRKYIGINADEKKSRPEVTKLLNAKFNEAGLMKTKTDNDKEIKVIILDKKTAKNLNRKEGDEIRNKDIQTFIAQFYRENTIKA
;
A
#
# COMPACT_ATOMS: atom_id res chain seq x y z
N MET A 1 -24.76 -3.00 35.00
CA MET A 1 -25.73 -4.02 35.52
C MET A 1 -26.63 -4.44 34.37
N PRO A 2 -27.04 -5.72 34.26
CA PRO A 2 -26.20 -6.82 33.76
C PRO A 2 -26.87 -7.68 32.66
N LYS A 3 -26.03 -8.50 32.00
CA LYS A 3 -26.25 -9.86 31.45
C LYS A 3 -27.46 -10.12 30.52
N LYS A 4 -27.14 -10.55 29.29
CA LYS A 4 -27.43 -11.92 28.79
C LYS A 4 -26.65 -12.17 27.48
N GLN A 5 -25.67 -13.06 27.55
CA GLN A 5 -25.12 -13.75 26.39
C GLN A 5 -25.96 -15.01 26.20
N GLU A 6 -26.41 -15.22 24.97
CA GLU A 6 -27.06 -16.44 24.50
C GLU A 6 -26.05 -17.60 24.52
N THR A 7 -26.45 -18.64 25.23
CA THR A 7 -25.97 -20.01 25.09
C THR A 7 -26.71 -20.65 23.91
N GLU A 8 -25.95 -21.17 22.93
CA GLU A 8 -26.44 -22.25 22.07
C GLU A 8 -25.46 -23.42 22.11
N HIS A 9 -26.06 -24.59 22.36
CA HIS A 9 -25.49 -25.92 22.33
C HIS A 9 -24.83 -26.23 20.99
N ILE A 10 -23.67 -26.87 21.03
CA ILE A 10 -23.29 -27.85 20.01
C ILE A 10 -22.84 -29.12 20.72
N SER A 11 -23.46 -30.20 20.26
CA SER A 11 -23.52 -31.56 20.74
C SER A 11 -22.18 -32.29 20.70
N GLU A 12 -22.03 -33.17 21.69
CA GLU A 12 -21.14 -34.32 21.71
C GLU A 12 -21.51 -35.26 20.54
N ASP A 13 -20.53 -35.65 19.72
CA ASP A 13 -20.49 -36.99 19.12
C ASP A 13 -19.08 -37.33 18.64
N GLU A 14 -18.67 -38.53 19.07
CA GLU A 14 -17.76 -39.49 18.44
C GLU A 14 -16.36 -39.04 17.98
N ILE A 15 -15.34 -39.46 18.74
CA ILE A 15 -14.02 -39.78 18.17
C ILE A 15 -13.73 -41.25 18.42
N GLU A 16 -13.88 -42.00 17.32
CA GLU A 16 -13.28 -43.29 16.99
C GLU A 16 -11.94 -43.56 17.69
N THR A 17 -11.89 -44.59 18.52
CA THR A 17 -10.64 -45.18 18.99
C THR A 17 -10.06 -46.04 17.87
N VAL A 18 -8.98 -45.57 17.25
CA VAL A 18 -8.23 -46.33 16.25
C VAL A 18 -7.27 -47.28 16.97
N ASP A 19 -7.46 -48.57 16.73
CA ASP A 19 -6.59 -49.69 17.07
C ASP A 19 -5.15 -49.45 16.59
N VAL A 20 -4.19 -49.54 17.51
CA VAL A 20 -2.80 -49.83 17.16
C VAL A 20 -2.40 -51.05 17.97
N GLU A 21 -2.58 -52.20 17.33
CA GLU A 21 -1.96 -53.47 17.71
C GLU A 21 -0.46 -53.25 17.91
N THR A 22 0.04 -53.53 19.11
CA THR A 22 1.44 -53.90 19.30
C THR A 22 1.48 -55.24 19.99
N SER A 23 1.81 -56.23 19.15
CA SER A 23 1.91 -57.65 19.41
C SER A 23 2.55 -57.98 20.75
N SER A 24 1.77 -58.62 21.62
CA SER A 24 2.21 -59.26 22.86
C SER A 24 2.52 -60.73 22.60
N GLU A 25 3.79 -61.09 22.53
CA GLU A 25 4.27 -62.44 22.81
C GLU A 25 5.64 -62.31 23.48
N ASP A 26 5.69 -62.48 24.81
CA ASP A 26 6.47 -63.58 25.37
C ASP A 26 5.99 -63.89 26.80
N ASP A 27 5.44 -65.08 26.93
CA ASP A 27 5.05 -65.72 28.17
C ASP A 27 6.31 -66.11 28.94
N THR A 28 6.50 -65.57 30.14
CA THR A 28 7.07 -66.37 31.23
C THR A 28 6.36 -66.05 32.54
N ASN A 29 5.35 -66.87 32.77
CA ASN A 29 4.79 -67.27 34.05
C ASN A 29 5.89 -67.47 35.12
N ASP A 30 5.85 -66.65 36.18
CA ASP A 30 6.35 -67.10 37.49
C ASP A 30 5.42 -66.62 38.60
N ASN A 31 4.62 -67.57 39.07
CA ASN A 31 3.66 -67.43 40.14
C ASN A 31 4.41 -67.31 41.48
N GLN A 32 4.43 -66.12 42.07
CA GLN A 32 4.81 -65.94 43.48
C GLN A 32 3.75 -65.15 44.24
N ASP A 33 3.06 -65.86 45.13
CA ASP A 33 2.36 -65.32 46.31
C ASP A 33 3.26 -64.32 47.06
N LYS A 34 3.10 -63.02 46.79
CA LYS A 34 3.75 -61.97 47.56
C LYS A 34 2.84 -61.53 48.71
N LYS A 35 3.06 -62.13 49.89
CA LYS A 35 2.72 -61.50 51.17
C LYS A 35 3.22 -60.05 51.15
N GLN A 36 2.31 -59.08 51.24
CA GLN A 36 2.66 -57.67 51.34
C GLN A 36 3.63 -57.47 52.52
N LYS A 37 4.89 -57.13 52.22
CA LYS A 37 5.85 -56.71 53.24
C LYS A 37 5.28 -55.44 53.87
N LYS A 38 5.12 -55.42 55.20
CA LYS A 38 4.79 -54.18 55.93
C LYS A 38 5.97 -53.23 55.73
N HIS A 39 5.79 -52.21 54.89
CA HIS A 39 6.78 -51.17 54.72
C HIS A 39 6.95 -50.40 56.03
N THR A 40 8.20 -50.09 56.35
CA THR A 40 8.51 -49.23 57.49
C THR A 40 8.16 -47.79 57.11
N ALA A 41 7.83 -46.94 58.08
CA ALA A 41 7.53 -45.52 57.82
C ALA A 41 8.67 -44.81 57.05
N HIS A 42 9.92 -45.22 57.28
CA HIS A 42 11.09 -44.70 56.57
C HIS A 42 11.14 -45.08 55.08
N ASP A 43 10.71 -46.30 54.74
CA ASP A 43 10.66 -46.78 53.35
C ASP A 43 9.62 -45.98 52.56
N LEU A 44 8.44 -45.79 53.16
CA LEU A 44 7.37 -44.98 52.58
C LEU A 44 7.76 -43.50 52.41
N TYR A 45 8.48 -42.93 53.38
CA TYR A 45 8.99 -41.56 53.29
C TYR A 45 10.02 -41.41 52.16
N THR A 46 10.91 -42.40 52.00
CA THR A 46 11.93 -42.38 50.94
C THR A 46 11.29 -42.48 49.56
N GLU A 47 10.31 -43.38 49.40
CA GLU A 47 9.55 -43.50 48.15
C GLU A 47 8.77 -42.21 47.85
N LEU A 48 8.09 -41.64 48.85
CA LEU A 48 7.36 -40.39 48.71
C LEU A 48 8.29 -39.24 48.29
N SER A 49 9.46 -39.11 48.91
CA SER A 49 10.47 -38.12 48.53
C SER A 49 10.95 -38.30 47.08
N GLN A 50 11.22 -39.54 46.66
CA GLN A 50 11.59 -39.85 45.27
C GLN A 50 10.47 -39.53 44.27
N ARG A 51 9.20 -39.79 44.63
CA ARG A 51 8.06 -39.40 43.79
C ARG A 51 7.94 -37.88 43.68
N PHE A 52 8.17 -37.14 44.77
CA PHE A 52 8.20 -35.69 44.74
C PHE A 52 9.30 -35.15 43.83
N THR A 53 10.51 -35.72 43.86
CA THR A 53 11.59 -35.31 42.94
C THR A 53 11.24 -35.61 41.48
N GLN A 54 10.68 -36.78 41.19
CA GLN A 54 10.25 -37.15 39.84
C GLN A 54 9.16 -36.22 39.29
N ILE A 55 8.18 -35.84 40.13
CA ILE A 55 7.13 -34.88 39.74
C ILE A 55 7.75 -33.52 39.41
N ASN A 56 8.63 -33.02 40.29
CA ASN A 56 9.28 -31.73 40.05
C ASN A 56 10.12 -31.74 38.77
N GLU A 57 10.86 -32.82 38.50
CA GLU A 57 11.62 -32.99 37.26
C GLU A 57 10.70 -33.02 36.04
N ALA A 58 9.60 -33.78 36.09
CA ALA A 58 8.62 -33.85 35.01
C ALA A 58 7.98 -32.48 34.74
N ASP A 59 7.62 -31.73 35.79
CA ASP A 59 7.05 -30.39 35.68
C ASP A 59 8.05 -29.41 35.05
N THR A 60 9.33 -29.49 35.42
CA THR A 60 10.37 -28.64 34.80
C THR A 60 10.55 -28.92 33.32
N ILE A 61 10.58 -30.20 32.92
CA ILE A 61 10.69 -30.62 31.52
C ILE A 61 9.45 -30.18 30.73
N PHE A 62 8.26 -30.36 31.30
CA PHE A 62 7.01 -29.92 30.69
C PHE A 62 7.01 -28.42 30.43
N LEU A 63 7.40 -27.62 31.42
CA LEU A 63 7.44 -26.16 31.29
C LEU A 63 8.47 -25.70 30.24
N GLU A 64 9.61 -26.38 30.10
CA GLU A 64 10.57 -26.12 29.04
C GLU A 64 9.99 -26.45 27.67
N LYS A 65 9.34 -27.60 27.52
CA LYS A 65 8.68 -28.02 26.28
C LYS A 65 7.55 -27.09 25.88
N GLU A 66 6.77 -26.60 26.82
CA GLU A 66 5.71 -25.61 26.58
C GLU A 66 6.31 -24.31 26.01
N LYS A 67 7.41 -23.82 26.58
CA LYS A 67 8.11 -22.63 26.07
C LYS A 67 8.71 -22.85 24.68
N GLU A 68 9.29 -24.02 24.42
CA GLU A 68 9.79 -24.38 23.09
C GLU A 68 8.65 -24.41 22.06
N PHE A 69 7.53 -25.06 22.40
CA PHE A 69 6.36 -25.12 21.53
C PHE A 69 5.80 -23.74 21.21
N ASP A 70 5.69 -22.87 22.22
CA ASP A 70 5.24 -21.48 22.04
C ASP A 70 6.17 -20.69 21.10
N ARG A 71 7.47 -20.93 21.20
CA ARG A 71 8.47 -20.31 20.32
C ARG A 71 8.32 -20.83 18.89
N GLU A 72 8.25 -22.13 18.69
CA GLU A 72 8.06 -22.76 17.37
C GLU A 72 6.75 -22.29 16.72
N GLN A 73 5.68 -22.18 17.50
CA GLN A 73 4.39 -21.68 16.99
C GLN A 73 4.49 -20.23 16.50
N LYS A 74 5.23 -19.37 17.22
CA LYS A 74 5.48 -17.99 16.79
C LYS A 74 6.34 -17.93 15.54
N GLU A 75 7.40 -18.73 15.47
CA GLU A 75 8.28 -18.82 14.30
C GLU A 75 7.52 -19.31 13.06
N TYR A 76 6.72 -20.38 13.20
CA TYR A 76 5.84 -20.89 12.14
C TYR A 76 4.88 -19.81 11.63
N LYS A 77 4.16 -19.12 12.52
CA LYS A 77 3.22 -18.04 12.15
C LYS A 77 3.93 -16.90 11.42
N ALA A 78 5.14 -16.55 11.84
CA ALA A 78 5.94 -15.51 11.20
C ALA A 78 6.37 -15.90 9.78
N VAL A 79 6.88 -17.13 9.61
CA VAL A 79 7.29 -17.67 8.31
C VAL A 79 6.10 -17.83 7.38
N HIS A 80 4.99 -18.40 7.85
CA HIS A 80 3.76 -18.55 7.08
C HIS A 80 3.24 -17.19 6.58
N LYS A 81 3.16 -16.19 7.47
CA LYS A 81 2.73 -14.83 7.10
C LYS A 81 3.68 -14.15 6.11
N LYS A 82 4.99 -14.42 6.20
CA LYS A 82 5.97 -13.90 5.23
C LYS A 82 5.76 -14.54 3.86
N ASN A 83 5.70 -15.88 3.81
CA ASN A 83 5.54 -16.63 2.57
C ASN A 83 4.22 -16.27 1.85
N MET A 84 3.11 -16.12 2.59
CA MET A 84 1.85 -15.69 1.99
C MET A 84 1.93 -14.31 1.34
N ARG A 85 2.59 -13.33 1.99
CA ARG A 85 2.83 -12.01 1.40
C ARG A 85 3.71 -12.09 0.15
N ASP A 86 4.73 -12.94 0.17
CA ASP A 86 5.63 -13.13 -0.97
C ASP A 86 4.88 -13.77 -2.16
N ILE A 87 4.00 -14.75 -1.91
CA ILE A 87 3.12 -15.35 -2.91
C ILE A 87 2.18 -14.30 -3.52
N GLU A 88 1.51 -13.49 -2.71
CA GLU A 88 0.64 -12.41 -3.21
C GLU A 88 1.40 -11.40 -4.07
N ASN A 89 2.62 -11.05 -3.67
CA ASN A 89 3.48 -10.14 -4.43
C ASN A 89 3.94 -10.77 -5.75
N LEU A 90 4.29 -12.06 -5.74
CA LEU A 90 4.64 -12.81 -6.95
C LEU A 90 3.45 -12.91 -7.89
N MET A 91 2.24 -13.19 -7.40
CA MET A 91 1.01 -13.22 -8.19
C MET A 91 0.74 -11.87 -8.87
N LYS A 92 0.83 -10.76 -8.13
CA LYS A 92 0.68 -9.41 -8.71
C LYS A 92 1.71 -9.10 -9.79
N ARG A 93 2.96 -9.56 -9.61
CA ARG A 93 4.03 -9.38 -10.60
C ARG A 93 3.80 -10.28 -11.83
N PHE A 94 3.37 -11.52 -11.60
CA PHE A 94 3.03 -12.47 -12.65
C PHE A 94 1.89 -11.96 -13.51
N GLU A 95 0.78 -11.50 -12.92
CA GLU A 95 -0.34 -10.92 -13.67
C GLU A 95 0.09 -9.73 -14.53
N LYS A 96 0.95 -8.85 -14.00
CA LYS A 96 1.49 -7.71 -14.77
C LYS A 96 2.37 -8.18 -15.93
N ALA A 97 3.26 -9.14 -15.68
CA ALA A 97 4.15 -9.70 -16.71
C ALA A 97 3.35 -10.42 -17.80
N PHE A 98 2.40 -11.26 -17.40
CA PHE A 98 1.48 -11.98 -18.28
C PHE A 98 0.64 -11.01 -19.13
N ASN A 99 0.01 -10.02 -18.50
CA ASN A 99 -0.76 -9.00 -19.24
C ASN A 99 0.13 -8.18 -20.18
N HIS A 100 1.38 -7.92 -19.80
CA HIS A 100 2.33 -7.27 -20.71
C HIS A 100 2.64 -8.18 -21.91
N GLU A 101 2.95 -9.45 -21.71
CA GLU A 101 3.25 -10.40 -22.79
C GLU A 101 2.05 -10.64 -23.71
N VAL A 102 0.85 -10.75 -23.15
CA VAL A 102 -0.40 -10.91 -23.92
C VAL A 102 -0.74 -9.61 -24.66
N SER A 103 -0.58 -8.43 -24.04
CA SER A 103 -0.92 -7.15 -24.68
C SER A 103 0.10 -6.67 -25.71
N LYS A 104 1.34 -7.20 -25.71
CA LYS A 104 2.34 -6.95 -26.77
C LYS A 104 1.82 -7.29 -28.17
N LYS A 105 0.74 -8.05 -28.30
CA LYS A 105 0.11 -8.37 -29.60
C LYS A 105 -0.53 -7.18 -30.32
N LYS A 106 -0.74 -6.02 -29.68
CA LYS A 106 -1.20 -4.81 -30.39
C LYS A 106 -0.47 -3.57 -29.86
N PRO A 107 0.54 -3.03 -30.56
CA PRO A 107 0.95 -1.65 -30.28
C PRO A 107 -0.27 -0.75 -30.43
N ARG A 108 -0.59 0.04 -29.39
CA ARG A 108 -1.55 1.13 -29.55
C ARG A 108 -1.04 1.99 -30.70
N LYS A 109 -1.79 2.04 -31.80
CA LYS A 109 -1.48 2.91 -32.94
C LYS A 109 -1.38 4.35 -32.42
N THR A 110 -0.16 4.83 -32.24
CA THR A 110 0.17 6.22 -31.91
C THR A 110 0.14 7.12 -33.16
N GLU A 111 -0.62 6.75 -34.19
CA GLU A 111 -0.78 7.55 -35.42
C GLU A 111 -1.37 8.97 -35.14
N ASN A 112 -1.92 9.19 -33.94
CA ASN A 112 -2.47 10.48 -33.50
C ASN A 112 -1.75 11.12 -32.30
N ALA A 113 -0.54 10.65 -31.94
CA ALA A 113 0.28 11.31 -30.93
C ALA A 113 0.66 12.73 -31.40
N GLY A 114 -0.12 13.74 -31.01
CA GLY A 114 0.05 15.13 -31.43
C GLY A 114 -1.14 15.73 -32.19
N LYS A 115 -2.11 14.92 -32.65
CA LYS A 115 -3.35 15.41 -33.32
C LYS A 115 -4.56 15.49 -32.37
N GLY A 116 -4.44 14.95 -31.16
CA GLY A 116 -5.50 14.98 -30.14
C GLY A 116 -5.66 16.36 -29.49
N GLY A 117 -6.89 16.69 -29.08
CA GLY A 117 -7.35 18.05 -28.73
C GLY A 117 -6.47 18.89 -27.79
N PHE A 118 -5.75 18.28 -26.85
CA PHE A 118 -4.85 19.01 -25.94
C PHE A 118 -3.57 19.53 -26.62
N ASN A 119 -2.98 18.72 -27.51
CA ASN A 119 -1.77 19.09 -28.28
C ASN A 119 -2.11 19.64 -29.68
N LYS A 120 -3.39 19.90 -29.95
CA LYS A 120 -3.82 20.46 -31.22
C LYS A 120 -3.13 21.81 -31.44
N GLN A 121 -2.41 21.94 -32.55
CA GLN A 121 -1.82 23.20 -32.98
C GLN A 121 -2.94 24.15 -33.41
N THR A 122 -2.98 25.32 -32.80
CA THR A 122 -4.00 26.36 -33.04
C THR A 122 -3.33 27.70 -33.28
N ASP A 123 -4.00 28.57 -34.03
CA ASP A 123 -3.53 29.95 -34.23
C ASP A 123 -3.54 30.72 -32.91
N VAL A 124 -2.39 31.30 -32.56
CA VAL A 124 -2.21 32.04 -31.31
C VAL A 124 -2.79 33.44 -31.45
N PRO A 125 -3.66 33.90 -30.53
CA PRO A 125 -4.20 35.26 -30.55
C PRO A 125 -3.12 36.33 -30.65
N GLU A 126 -3.39 37.40 -31.40
CA GLU A 126 -2.39 38.43 -31.74
C GLU A 126 -1.75 39.09 -30.52
N VAL A 127 -2.55 39.30 -29.47
CA VAL A 127 -2.12 39.88 -28.20
C VAL A 127 -1.05 39.02 -27.53
N LEU A 128 -1.29 37.70 -27.47
CA LEU A 128 -0.33 36.75 -26.89
C LEU A 128 0.89 36.58 -27.79
N ARG A 129 0.68 36.55 -29.12
CA ARG A 129 1.76 36.48 -30.12
C ARG A 129 2.75 37.64 -29.98
N LYS A 130 2.24 38.87 -29.89
CA LYS A 130 3.06 40.09 -29.74
C LYS A 130 3.83 40.10 -28.42
N TYR A 131 3.21 39.62 -27.34
CA TYR A 131 3.87 39.57 -26.03
C TYR A 131 4.95 38.48 -25.93
N ILE A 132 4.70 37.29 -26.49
CA ILE A 132 5.64 36.16 -26.43
C ILE A 132 6.77 36.33 -27.46
N GLY A 133 6.52 37.04 -28.57
CA GLY A 133 7.48 37.24 -29.65
C GLY A 133 7.48 36.12 -30.68
N ILE A 134 6.31 35.55 -30.99
CA ILE A 134 6.14 34.48 -31.97
C ILE A 134 5.77 35.08 -33.33
N ASN A 135 6.20 34.45 -34.43
CA ASN A 135 5.83 34.86 -35.80
C ASN A 135 4.33 34.64 -36.09
N ALA A 136 3.75 35.41 -37.01
CA ALA A 136 2.33 35.35 -37.36
C ALA A 136 1.86 33.97 -37.85
N ASP A 137 2.75 33.26 -38.55
CA ASP A 137 2.42 31.99 -39.22
C ASP A 137 2.65 30.74 -38.35
N GLU A 138 3.13 30.90 -37.11
CA GLU A 138 3.52 29.78 -36.27
C GLU A 138 2.37 29.30 -35.38
N LYS A 139 1.81 28.14 -35.72
CA LYS A 139 0.79 27.45 -34.91
C LYS A 139 1.44 26.73 -33.74
N LYS A 140 0.96 27.00 -32.53
CA LYS A 140 1.42 26.33 -31.30
C LYS A 140 0.25 25.68 -30.59
N SER A 141 0.55 24.63 -29.85
CA SER A 141 -0.43 24.03 -28.93
C SER A 141 -0.59 24.92 -27.69
N ARG A 142 -1.77 24.89 -27.06
CA ARG A 142 -2.01 25.64 -25.81
C ARG A 142 -1.00 25.36 -24.69
N PRO A 143 -0.53 24.11 -24.48
CA PRO A 143 0.51 23.81 -23.50
C PRO A 143 1.84 24.49 -23.83
N GLU A 144 2.23 24.54 -25.11
CA GLU A 144 3.45 25.23 -25.55
C GLU A 144 3.35 26.73 -25.33
N VAL A 145 2.21 27.34 -25.66
CA VAL A 145 1.96 28.77 -25.41
C VAL A 145 2.02 29.08 -23.92
N THR A 146 1.46 28.20 -23.08
CA THR A 146 1.53 28.34 -21.61
C THR A 146 2.97 28.31 -21.10
N LYS A 147 3.79 27.37 -21.61
CA LYS A 147 5.20 27.26 -21.25
C LYS A 147 5.99 28.52 -21.63
N LEU A 148 5.78 29.03 -22.84
CA LEU A 148 6.45 30.25 -23.31
C LEU A 148 6.01 31.49 -22.53
N LEU A 149 4.72 31.61 -22.23
CA LEU A 149 4.20 32.72 -21.45
C LEU A 149 4.74 32.71 -20.01
N ASN A 150 4.80 31.54 -19.38
CA ASN A 150 5.40 31.40 -18.05
C ASN A 150 6.90 31.73 -18.05
N ALA A 151 7.64 31.36 -19.10
CA ALA A 151 9.04 31.77 -19.25
C ALA A 151 9.16 33.29 -19.32
N LYS A 152 8.31 33.97 -20.10
CA LYS A 152 8.28 35.44 -20.18
C LYS A 152 7.92 36.12 -18.87
N PHE A 153 6.96 35.59 -18.12
CA PHE A 153 6.63 36.11 -16.79
C PHE A 153 7.76 35.89 -15.78
N ASN A 154 8.55 34.83 -15.93
CA ASN A 154 9.75 34.60 -15.12
C ASN A 154 10.84 35.61 -15.46
N GLU A 155 11.14 35.78 -16.75
CA GLU A 155 12.13 36.75 -17.26
C GLU A 155 11.79 38.17 -16.82
N ALA A 156 10.51 38.52 -16.76
CA ALA A 156 10.03 39.83 -16.31
C ALA A 156 9.92 39.98 -14.78
N GLY A 157 10.24 38.93 -13.99
CA GLY A 157 10.18 38.98 -12.53
C GLY A 157 8.77 39.13 -11.95
N LEU A 158 7.74 38.72 -12.70
CA LEU A 158 6.33 38.93 -12.33
C LEU A 158 5.75 37.81 -11.45
N MET A 159 6.47 36.69 -11.34
CA MET A 159 6.09 35.57 -10.48
C MET A 159 6.50 35.84 -9.03
N LYS A 160 5.51 35.86 -8.14
CA LYS A 160 5.69 36.00 -6.69
C LYS A 160 5.12 34.78 -5.97
N THR A 161 5.74 34.42 -4.85
CA THR A 161 5.17 33.43 -3.92
C THR A 161 4.32 34.17 -2.90
N LYS A 162 3.09 33.70 -2.69
CA LYS A 162 2.17 34.15 -1.63
C LYS A 162 1.72 32.96 -0.81
N THR A 163 1.38 33.20 0.44
CA THR A 163 0.76 32.18 1.30
C THR A 163 -0.75 32.31 1.22
N ASP A 164 -1.43 31.23 0.84
CA ASP A 164 -2.89 31.11 0.83
C ASP A 164 -3.27 29.85 1.60
N ASN A 165 -4.01 30.00 2.71
CA ASN A 165 -4.43 28.91 3.60
C ASN A 165 -3.27 27.96 4.00
N ASP A 166 -2.21 28.52 4.58
CA ASP A 166 -0.99 27.81 5.03
C ASP A 166 -0.21 27.05 3.94
N LYS A 167 -0.49 27.33 2.66
CA LYS A 167 0.22 26.76 1.52
C LYS A 167 0.87 27.86 0.68
N GLU A 168 2.12 27.63 0.31
CA GLU A 168 2.83 28.49 -0.63
C GLU A 168 2.25 28.31 -2.04
N ILE A 169 1.74 29.39 -2.61
CA ILE A 169 1.22 29.45 -3.97
C ILE A 169 2.01 30.45 -4.81
N LYS A 170 2.23 30.10 -6.09
CA LYS A 170 2.82 31.02 -7.06
C LYS A 170 1.72 31.82 -7.74
N VAL A 171 1.85 33.14 -7.70
CA VAL A 171 0.96 34.10 -8.35
C VAL A 171 1.76 34.98 -9.30
N ILE A 172 1.16 35.37 -10.41
CA ILE A 172 1.72 36.32 -11.38
C ILE A 172 1.00 37.64 -11.16
N ILE A 173 1.74 38.70 -10.83
CA ILE A 173 1.18 40.04 -10.66
C ILE A 173 1.55 40.88 -11.87
N LEU A 174 0.56 41.40 -12.60
CA LEU A 174 0.81 42.16 -13.82
C LEU A 174 1.29 43.58 -13.50
N ASP A 175 2.50 43.90 -13.96
CA ASP A 175 3.03 45.27 -13.96
C ASP A 175 2.37 46.14 -15.06
N LYS A 176 2.45 47.47 -14.94
CA LYS A 176 1.81 48.43 -15.85
C LYS A 176 2.11 48.18 -17.33
N LYS A 177 3.35 47.80 -17.65
CA LYS A 177 3.77 47.50 -19.04
C LYS A 177 3.13 46.20 -19.54
N THR A 178 3.16 45.16 -18.72
CA THR A 178 2.62 43.84 -19.06
C THR A 178 1.10 43.84 -19.14
N ALA A 179 0.44 44.55 -18.22
CA ALA A 179 -1.00 44.77 -18.21
C ALA A 179 -1.47 45.44 -19.51
N LYS A 180 -0.76 46.49 -19.97
CA LYS A 180 -1.04 47.14 -21.27
C LYS A 180 -0.84 46.18 -22.45
N ASN A 181 0.24 45.41 -22.48
CA ASN A 181 0.52 44.49 -23.58
C ASN A 181 -0.50 43.34 -23.67
N LEU A 182 -1.06 42.91 -22.53
CA LEU A 182 -2.06 41.84 -22.46
C LEU A 182 -3.51 42.34 -22.41
N ASN A 183 -3.75 43.66 -22.53
CA ASN A 183 -5.07 44.29 -22.38
C ASN A 183 -5.79 43.91 -21.08
N ARG A 184 -5.04 43.87 -19.96
CA ARG A 184 -5.55 43.59 -18.61
C ARG A 184 -5.31 44.79 -17.68
N LYS A 185 -5.92 44.74 -16.49
CA LYS A 185 -5.77 45.79 -15.48
C LYS A 185 -4.38 45.68 -14.81
N GLU A 186 -3.83 46.83 -14.43
CA GLU A 186 -2.59 46.87 -13.65
C GLU A 186 -2.84 46.28 -12.26
N GLY A 187 -1.91 45.46 -11.77
CA GLY A 187 -2.04 44.77 -10.49
C GLY A 187 -2.94 43.54 -10.51
N ASP A 188 -3.42 43.10 -11.67
CA ASP A 188 -4.23 41.88 -11.78
C ASP A 188 -3.41 40.65 -11.36
N GLU A 189 -4.02 39.78 -10.56
CA GLU A 189 -3.36 38.64 -9.93
C GLU A 189 -3.83 37.33 -10.54
N ILE A 190 -2.92 36.64 -11.22
CA ILE A 190 -3.20 35.37 -11.88
C ILE A 190 -2.52 34.26 -11.09
N ARG A 191 -3.31 33.35 -10.50
CA ARG A 191 -2.75 32.15 -9.86
C ARG A 191 -2.14 31.26 -10.94
N ASN A 192 -0.98 30.66 -10.66
CA ASN A 192 -0.32 29.79 -11.64
C ASN A 192 -1.19 28.58 -12.06
N LYS A 193 -2.10 28.12 -11.19
CA LYS A 193 -3.08 27.06 -11.53
C LYS A 193 -4.12 27.52 -12.57
N ASP A 194 -4.44 28.81 -12.60
CA ASP A 194 -5.48 29.39 -13.44
C ASP A 194 -4.92 29.95 -14.76
N ILE A 195 -3.62 29.80 -15.02
CA ILE A 195 -2.97 30.31 -16.23
C ILE A 195 -3.57 29.73 -17.52
N GLN A 196 -4.00 28.46 -17.47
CA GLN A 196 -4.69 27.79 -18.58
C GLN A 196 -6.02 28.48 -18.89
N THR A 197 -6.79 28.84 -17.86
CA THR A 197 -8.07 29.56 -17.97
C THR A 197 -7.86 30.98 -18.49
N PHE A 198 -6.81 31.65 -18.01
CA PHE A 198 -6.40 32.97 -18.47
C PHE A 198 -6.07 32.97 -19.97
N ILE A 199 -5.25 32.02 -20.43
CA ILE A 199 -4.92 31.87 -21.85
C ILE A 199 -6.18 31.56 -22.67
N ALA A 200 -7.05 30.67 -22.17
CA ALA A 200 -8.29 30.30 -22.86
C ALA A 200 -9.26 31.49 -23.09
N GLN A 201 -9.20 32.55 -22.26
CA GLN A 201 -9.97 33.77 -22.50
C GLN A 201 -9.53 34.46 -23.80
N PHE A 202 -8.22 34.60 -24.05
CA PHE A 202 -7.71 35.22 -25.28
C PHE A 202 -8.12 34.46 -26.54
N TYR A 203 -8.14 33.12 -26.50
CA TYR A 203 -8.60 32.32 -27.64
C TYR A 203 -10.10 32.51 -27.91
N ARG A 204 -10.93 32.69 -26.86
CA ARG A 204 -12.36 32.97 -27.00
C ARG A 204 -12.61 34.40 -27.50
N GLU A 205 -11.89 35.37 -26.99
CA GLU A 205 -11.99 36.77 -27.42
C GLU A 205 -11.54 36.94 -28.87
N ASN A 206 -10.53 36.19 -29.32
CA ASN A 206 -10.05 36.22 -30.70
C ASN A 206 -11.08 35.65 -31.70
N THR A 207 -11.82 34.60 -31.31
CA THR A 207 -12.89 34.04 -32.17
C THR A 207 -14.12 34.93 -32.30
N ILE A 208 -14.29 35.92 -31.43
CA ILE A 208 -15.42 36.88 -31.49
C ILE A 208 -15.06 38.10 -32.37
N LYS A 209 -13.77 38.37 -32.55
CA LYS A 209 -13.26 39.52 -33.33
C LYS A 209 -12.82 39.16 -34.76
N ALA A 210 -12.76 37.87 -35.09
CA ALA A 210 -12.54 37.35 -36.44
C ALA A 210 -13.87 37.15 -37.14
#